data_AF-A0A3N5L7K8-F1
#
_entry.id   AF-A0A3N5L7K8-F1
#
_cell.length_a   1.000
_cell.length_b   1.000
_cell.length_c   1.000
_cell.angle_alpha   90.00
_cell.angle_beta   90.00
_cell.angle_gamma   90.00
#
_symmetry.space_group_name_H-M   'P 1'
#
loop_
_entity.id
_entity.type
_entity.pdbx_description
1 polymer ?
#
loop_
_entity_poly.entity_id
_entity_poly.type
_entity_poly.pdbx_seq_one_letter_code
_entity_poly.pdbx_strand_id
1 'polypeptide(L)'
;MTHARMSALVLALTISLAAFGCTTTQQAGPQSFNKPGFVTEVVDGRLWVFRAGSKDYEEFKKGGEPAKMVSRVGGGPNGMTIRAVDAKIIDEYLAAR
;
A
#
# COMPACT_ATOMS: atom_id res chain seq x y z
N MET A 1 -64.44 18.08 -25.68
CA MET A 1 -63.45 17.25 -24.96
C MET A 1 -62.73 18.16 -23.98
N THR A 2 -63.08 18.00 -22.72
CA THR A 2 -62.90 18.94 -21.61
C THR A 2 -61.83 18.39 -20.66
N HIS A 3 -60.92 19.27 -20.23
CA HIS A 3 -60.15 19.32 -18.98
C HIS A 3 -59.49 18.07 -18.34
N ALA A 4 -58.22 18.22 -17.93
CA ALA A 4 -57.77 18.33 -16.52
C ALA A 4 -56.25 18.01 -16.46
N ARG A 5 -55.36 18.97 -16.18
CA ARG A 5 -54.97 19.60 -14.89
C ARG A 5 -54.08 18.72 -13.99
N MET A 6 -53.07 19.41 -13.43
CA MET A 6 -52.31 19.12 -12.20
C MET A 6 -51.18 18.10 -12.34
N SER A 7 -50.04 18.18 -11.66
CA SER A 7 -49.29 19.16 -10.84
C SER A 7 -48.20 18.31 -10.16
N ALA A 8 -46.99 18.86 -9.99
CA ALA A 8 -45.89 18.47 -9.08
C ALA A 8 -44.59 18.51 -9.89
N LEU A 9 -43.79 19.57 -9.85
CA LEU A 9 -43.03 20.03 -8.68
C LEU A 9 -42.41 18.86 -7.91
N VAL A 10 -41.25 18.39 -8.36
CA VAL A 10 -40.31 17.69 -7.49
C VAL A 10 -38.99 18.46 -7.54
N LEU A 11 -38.81 19.29 -6.51
CA LEU A 11 -37.50 19.73 -6.04
C LEU A 11 -36.61 18.51 -5.82
N ALA A 12 -35.39 18.54 -6.33
CA ALA A 12 -34.23 17.96 -5.65
C ALA A 12 -32.95 18.49 -6.29
N LEU A 13 -32.56 19.70 -5.88
CA LEU A 13 -31.22 20.22 -6.11
C LEU A 13 -30.27 19.49 -5.14
N THR A 14 -29.84 18.27 -5.48
CA THR A 14 -28.80 17.58 -4.69
C THR A 14 -27.43 18.06 -5.17
N ILE A 15 -26.99 19.19 -4.62
CA ILE A 15 -25.59 19.59 -4.62
C ILE A 15 -24.86 18.58 -3.72
N SER A 16 -24.38 17.49 -4.30
CA SER A 16 -23.41 16.63 -3.64
C SER A 16 -22.07 17.36 -3.63
N LEU A 17 -21.84 18.11 -2.55
CA LEU A 17 -20.52 18.62 -2.18
C LEU A 17 -19.68 17.43 -1.72
N ALA A 18 -19.21 16.62 -2.67
CA ALA A 18 -18.15 15.66 -2.42
C ALA A 18 -16.88 16.50 -2.20
N ALA A 19 -16.61 16.80 -0.93
CA ALA A 19 -15.30 17.22 -0.50
C ALA A 19 -14.31 16.23 -1.13
N PHE A 20 -13.46 16.76 -2.02
CA PHE A 20 -12.29 16.09 -2.54
C PHE A 20 -11.38 15.80 -1.35
N GLY A 21 -11.69 14.72 -0.61
CA GLY A 21 -10.71 14.02 0.17
C GLY A 21 -9.64 13.65 -0.84
N CYS A 22 -8.48 14.30 -0.75
CA CYS A 22 -7.31 13.97 -1.53
C CYS A 22 -6.93 12.53 -1.19
N THR A 23 -7.55 11.57 -1.88
CA THR A 23 -7.04 10.23 -2.03
C THR A 23 -5.82 10.40 -2.92
N THR A 24 -4.69 10.75 -2.32
CA THR A 24 -3.39 10.43 -2.91
C THR A 24 -3.32 8.91 -2.92
N THR A 25 -3.94 8.28 -3.92
CA THR A 25 -3.51 6.99 -4.41
C THR A 25 -2.11 7.22 -4.93
N GLN A 26 -1.14 7.13 -4.02
CA GLN A 26 0.27 7.14 -4.35
C GLN A 26 0.54 5.80 -5.04
N GLN A 27 0.23 5.79 -6.33
CA GLN A 27 0.49 4.68 -7.22
C GLN A 27 2.00 4.61 -7.41
N ALA A 28 2.65 3.85 -6.52
CA ALA A 28 4.00 3.38 -6.77
C ALA A 28 3.95 2.56 -8.06
N GLY A 29 4.58 3.06 -9.12
CA GLY A 29 4.79 2.28 -10.34
C GLY A 29 5.54 0.98 -10.03
N PRO A 30 5.72 0.08 -11.01
CA PRO A 30 6.47 -1.16 -10.83
C PRO A 30 7.97 -0.86 -10.61
N GLN A 31 8.31 -0.38 -9.42
CA GLN A 31 9.68 -0.24 -8.98
C GLN A 31 10.16 -1.61 -8.56
N SER A 32 11.07 -2.16 -9.36
CA SER A 32 11.74 -3.41 -9.03
C SER A 32 12.68 -3.13 -7.87
N PHE A 33 12.19 -3.39 -6.64
CA PHE A 33 12.97 -3.33 -5.41
C PHE A 33 13.86 -4.58 -5.21
N ASN A 34 13.82 -5.51 -6.16
CA ASN A 34 14.60 -6.74 -6.14
C ASN A 34 16.10 -6.44 -6.17
N LYS A 35 16.80 -7.02 -5.20
CA LYS A 35 18.26 -7.01 -5.12
C LYS A 35 18.75 -8.45 -5.01
N PRO A 36 19.95 -8.79 -5.53
CA PRO A 36 20.49 -10.14 -5.41
C PRO A 36 20.55 -10.60 -3.95
N GLY A 37 20.03 -11.80 -3.67
CA GLY A 37 19.97 -12.35 -2.32
C GLY A 37 18.82 -11.86 -1.44
N PHE A 38 17.98 -10.95 -1.95
CA PHE A 38 16.79 -10.43 -1.26
C PHE A 38 15.53 -10.68 -2.07
N VAL A 39 14.43 -10.90 -1.37
CA VAL A 39 13.08 -10.92 -1.92
C VAL A 39 12.31 -9.78 -1.30
N THR A 40 11.61 -9.02 -2.14
CA THR A 40 10.86 -7.86 -1.67
C THR A 40 9.41 -7.91 -2.11
N GLU A 41 8.49 -7.60 -1.21
CA GLU A 41 7.07 -7.51 -1.50
C GLU A 41 6.50 -6.20 -0.96
N VAL A 42 5.68 -5.51 -1.75
CA VAL A 42 5.00 -4.30 -1.28
C VAL A 42 3.63 -4.69 -0.76
N VAL A 43 3.43 -4.57 0.55
CA VAL A 43 2.15 -4.85 1.22
C VAL A 43 1.75 -3.61 2.01
N ASP A 44 0.52 -3.14 1.79
CA ASP A 44 -0.02 -1.91 2.40
C ASP A 44 0.88 -0.67 2.23
N GLY A 45 1.51 -0.54 1.05
CA GLY A 45 2.41 0.58 0.74
C GLY A 45 3.74 0.53 1.50
N ARG A 46 4.06 -0.59 2.15
CA ARG A 46 5.34 -0.82 2.86
C ARG A 46 6.14 -1.87 2.11
N LEU A 47 7.45 -1.63 2.00
CA LEU A 47 8.37 -2.55 1.37
C LEU A 47 8.81 -3.59 2.40
N TRP A 48 8.32 -4.82 2.27
CA TRP A 48 8.85 -5.95 3.00
C TRP A 48 10.10 -6.48 2.31
N VAL A 49 11.11 -6.79 3.12
CA VAL A 49 12.41 -7.26 2.67
C VAL A 49 12.78 -8.50 3.46
N PHE A 50 13.05 -9.58 2.72
CA PHE A 50 13.49 -10.85 3.27
C PHE A 50 14.76 -11.32 2.56
N ARG A 51 15.51 -12.21 3.19
CA ARG A 51 16.57 -12.95 2.50
C ARG A 51 15.95 -14.00 1.59
N ALA A 52 16.51 -14.18 0.40
CA ALA A 52 16.09 -15.25 -0.50
C ALA A 52 16.23 -16.62 0.16
N GLY A 53 15.14 -17.38 0.16
CA GLY A 53 15.09 -18.72 0.78
C GLY A 53 15.05 -18.73 2.31
N SER A 54 14.75 -17.61 2.98
CA SER A 54 14.56 -17.65 4.44
C SER A 54 13.21 -18.26 4.81
N LYS A 55 13.18 -18.95 5.95
CA LYS A 55 11.95 -19.52 6.52
C LYS A 55 10.90 -18.43 6.78
N ASP A 56 11.34 -17.24 7.19
CA ASP A 56 10.46 -16.09 7.42
C ASP A 56 9.69 -15.68 6.16
N TYR A 57 10.34 -15.76 4.98
CA TYR A 57 9.67 -15.47 3.72
C TYR A 57 8.61 -16.52 3.40
N GLU A 58 8.90 -17.80 3.67
CA GLU A 58 7.92 -18.88 3.48
C GLU A 58 6.71 -18.75 4.41
N GLU A 59 6.93 -18.32 5.66
CA GLU A 59 5.86 -18.03 6.63
C GLU A 59 5.04 -16.81 6.19
N PHE A 60 5.71 -15.75 5.73
CA PHE A 60 5.05 -14.57 5.16
C PHE A 60 4.15 -14.91 3.98
N LYS A 61 4.63 -15.75 3.04
CA LYS A 61 3.84 -16.22 1.90
C LYS A 61 2.60 -17.04 2.28
N LYS A 62 2.61 -17.68 3.45
CA LYS A 62 1.46 -18.43 3.97
C LYS A 62 0.41 -17.50 4.62
N GLY A 63 0.64 -16.19 4.61
CA GLY A 63 -0.18 -15.20 5.31
C GLY A 63 0.16 -15.06 6.79
N GLY A 64 1.29 -15.64 7.24
CA GLY A 64 1.77 -15.48 8.60
C GLY A 64 2.57 -14.19 8.72
N GLU A 65 2.17 -13.29 9.63
CA GLU A 65 3.02 -12.16 10.00
C GLU A 65 4.21 -12.71 10.81
N PRO A 66 5.47 -12.37 10.48
CA PRO A 66 6.63 -12.92 11.17
C PRO A 66 6.58 -12.66 12.67
N ALA A 67 6.98 -13.62 13.49
CA ALA A 67 6.94 -13.51 14.96
C ALA A 67 7.72 -12.30 15.49
N LYS A 68 8.74 -11.84 14.74
CA LYS A 68 9.50 -10.62 15.00
C LYS A 68 9.62 -9.84 13.70
N MET A 69 9.35 -8.54 13.78
CA MET A 69 9.64 -7.62 12.68
C MET A 69 10.14 -6.27 13.17
N VAL A 70 10.93 -5.63 12.33
CA VAL A 70 11.44 -4.28 12.51
C VAL A 70 10.93 -3.43 11.35
N SER A 71 10.43 -2.23 11.66
CA SER A 71 10.01 -1.24 10.67
C SER A 71 10.96 -0.04 10.70
N ARG A 72 11.46 0.38 9.54
CA ARG A 72 12.18 1.64 9.36
C ARG A 72 11.38 2.58 8.47
N VAL A 73 10.71 3.55 9.10
CA VAL A 73 9.89 4.56 8.43
C VAL A 73 10.81 5.50 7.62
N GLY A 74 10.46 5.76 6.35
CA GLY A 74 11.23 6.65 5.49
C GLY A 74 12.60 6.12 5.03
N GLY A 75 13.00 4.92 5.48
CA GLY A 75 14.33 4.37 5.20
C GLY A 75 14.45 3.67 3.85
N GLY A 76 13.35 3.49 3.12
CA GLY A 76 13.33 2.78 1.85
C GLY A 76 13.38 3.65 0.61
N PRO A 77 13.47 3.00 -0.56
CA PRO A 77 13.41 3.68 -1.85
C PRO A 77 12.21 4.63 -1.91
N ASN A 78 12.44 5.86 -2.38
CA ASN A 78 11.43 6.94 -2.45
C ASN A 78 10.77 7.29 -1.11
N GLY A 79 11.42 7.02 0.02
CA GLY A 79 10.86 7.30 1.35
C GLY A 79 9.83 6.28 1.82
N MET A 80 9.73 5.12 1.18
CA MET A 80 8.85 4.04 1.65
C MET A 80 9.29 3.52 3.02
N THR A 81 8.33 3.03 3.81
CA THR A 81 8.67 2.27 5.02
C THR A 81 9.20 0.91 4.64
N ILE A 82 10.37 0.52 5.14
CA ILE A 82 10.88 -0.84 5.02
C ILE A 82 10.48 -1.67 6.24
N ARG A 83 10.07 -2.91 6.02
CA ARG A 83 9.88 -3.94 7.04
C ARG A 83 10.77 -5.15 6.77
N ALA A 84 11.35 -5.71 7.82
CA ALA A 84 12.09 -6.97 7.75
C ALA A 84 12.03 -7.68 9.11
N VAL A 85 12.43 -8.96 9.17
CA VAL A 85 12.48 -9.69 10.45
C VAL A 85 13.59 -9.22 11.40
N ASP A 86 14.59 -8.52 10.86
CA ASP A 86 15.67 -7.92 11.63
C ASP A 86 16.19 -6.62 11.02
N ALA A 87 16.68 -5.71 11.85
CA ALA A 87 17.28 -4.44 11.41
C ALA A 87 18.50 -4.68 10.50
N LYS A 88 19.29 -5.73 10.75
CA LYS A 88 20.46 -6.07 9.95
C LYS A 88 20.09 -6.36 8.49
N ILE A 89 18.94 -6.98 8.24
CA ILE A 89 18.47 -7.25 6.88
C ILE A 89 18.16 -5.95 6.15
N ILE A 90 17.55 -4.98 6.85
CA ILE A 90 17.29 -3.64 6.29
C ILE A 90 18.61 -2.97 5.92
N ASP A 91 19.59 -2.97 6.82
CA ASP A 91 20.88 -2.34 6.57
C ASP A 91 21.64 -3.02 5.42
N GLU A 92 21.64 -4.35 5.35
CA GLU A 92 22.25 -5.11 4.24
C GLU A 92 21.54 -4.85 2.90
N TYR A 93 20.21 -4.79 2.90
CA TYR A 93 19.42 -4.49 1.70
C TYR A 93 19.69 -3.08 1.17
N LEU A 94 19.83 -2.10 2.07
CA LEU A 94 20.16 -0.72 1.70
C LEU A 94 21.61 -0.59 1.23
N ALA A 95 22.52 -1.40 1.76
CA ALA A 95 23.91 -1.45 1.33
C ALA A 95 24.11 -2.18 0.00
N ALA A 96 23.25 -3.15 -0.32
CA ALA A 96 23.27 -3.86 -1.59
C ALA A 96 22.97 -2.89 -2.74
N ARG A 97 23.81 -2.90 -3.79
CA ARG A 97 23.63 -2.06 -4.98
C ARG A 97 22.89 -2.82 -6.06
#